data_AF-A0A952WBD7-F1
#
_entry.id   AF-A0A952WBD7-F1
#
_cell.length_a   1.000
_cell.length_b   1.000
_cell.length_c   1.000
_cell.angle_alpha   90.00
_cell.angle_beta   90.00
_cell.angle_gamma   90.00
#
_symmetry.space_group_name_H-M   'P 1'
#
loop_
_entity.id
_entity.type
_entity.pdbx_description
1 polymer ?
#
loop_
_entity_poly.entity_id
_entity_poly.type
_entity_poly.pdbx_seq_one_letter_code
_entity_poly.pdbx_strand_id
1 'polypeptide(L)'
;MFMILVTLGIVGATAYVWCTRGFFSALIHMVCVIAAGAIAFGVWEILADLLRESAPDRGGFAWLSGAALGLGLALPFAISLAVLRGVIDKILPANAQCEKALDYVGGGVCGAVSGIISAGIVVLSAGMLRVEPDFLGYQAASYTGGAGRGSIEKNKETFVPWVDRIVAGMYSHLSLTTLRTGEPLAKHYPDLATYPGELRLTFEGKSRNTVKRRDVSLLMWYTVGDQAKGAPPNVILSDKWSASPQKFSDLDGELISGNHYIAGFTVKFKAAARERIGSTYVGNSQVRLVVESTEDDGEPERRALHPIAVVSRTASATRVAYSRFRYDSDNMYISSVGAESEPTFAFEFAVPAGFKPVAFFVKGVRFGVEDTAPGKKYDSVSQRDREIEEGDFPHMGGVGPILDAEGKPIQDTTSGPTISTTPVTVTASIGFVIQKGTEGPRLTVVDDGKGWAIQDGTTSISRSRGGNTSGLDKALRIERFAVNSDTALVKVLLTPTQRPEEFVRDLETADPNALPVLEDINGVTYQAVGWIYRDSSKTEIRYTQANPIKSFNEIPRVTRNTPDKELTLLFVVNNGVDLIKFRIGDVVLDRWPSARPFHVDMPFRR
;
A
#
# COMPACT_ATOMS: atom_id res chain seq x y z
N MET A 1 -18.37 16.94 10.44
CA MET A 1 -18.75 17.97 11.45
C MET A 1 -17.85 18.01 12.68
N PHE A 2 -17.37 16.88 13.23
CA PHE A 2 -16.55 16.90 14.45
C PHE A 2 -15.18 17.57 14.24
N MET A 3 -14.53 17.36 13.08
CA MET A 3 -13.24 17.99 12.77
C MET A 3 -13.29 19.53 12.75
N ILE A 4 -14.47 20.07 12.42
CA ILE A 4 -14.75 21.52 12.44
C ILE A 4 -14.68 22.03 13.87
N LEU A 5 -15.36 21.35 14.80
CA LEU A 5 -15.39 21.74 16.21
C LEU A 5 -13.99 21.67 16.82
N VAL A 6 -13.20 20.66 16.47
CA VAL A 6 -11.79 20.55 16.88
C VAL A 6 -11.00 21.74 16.35
N THR A 7 -11.14 22.08 15.06
CA THR A 7 -10.44 23.19 14.42
C THR A 7 -10.80 24.54 15.08
N LEU A 8 -12.10 24.83 15.23
CA LEU A 8 -12.58 26.04 15.87
C LEU A 8 -12.17 26.10 17.36
N GLY A 9 -12.16 24.96 18.04
CA GLY A 9 -11.69 24.84 19.41
C GLY A 9 -10.20 25.21 19.54
N ILE A 10 -9.34 24.68 18.67
CA ILE A 10 -7.91 25.00 18.65
C ILE A 10 -7.69 26.49 18.36
N VAL A 11 -8.33 27.01 17.31
CA VAL A 11 -8.19 28.42 16.91
C VAL A 11 -8.69 29.36 18.02
N GLY A 12 -9.89 29.11 18.54
CA GLY A 12 -10.53 29.93 19.58
C GLY A 12 -9.76 29.89 20.90
N ALA A 13 -9.31 28.71 21.34
CA ALA A 13 -8.50 28.57 22.55
C ALA A 13 -7.15 29.30 22.42
N THR A 14 -6.48 29.15 21.27
CA THR A 14 -5.19 29.81 21.03
C THR A 14 -5.36 31.33 20.97
N ALA A 15 -6.36 31.82 20.25
CA ALA A 15 -6.69 33.25 20.19
C ALA A 15 -7.01 33.82 21.59
N TYR A 16 -7.82 33.12 22.38
CA TYR A 16 -8.18 33.55 23.73
C TYR A 16 -6.97 33.60 24.67
N VAL A 17 -6.15 32.54 24.70
CA VAL A 17 -4.96 32.48 25.56
C VAL A 17 -4.01 33.64 25.24
N TRP A 18 -3.76 33.91 23.97
CA TRP A 18 -2.83 34.98 23.58
C TRP A 18 -3.41 36.38 23.71
N CYS A 19 -4.73 36.55 23.57
CA CYS A 19 -5.43 37.78 23.91
C CYS A 19 -5.14 38.21 25.37
N THR A 20 -5.07 37.25 26.31
CA THR A 20 -4.78 37.55 27.73
C THR A 20 -3.31 37.79 28.06
N ARG A 21 -2.37 37.43 27.17
CA ARG A 21 -0.91 37.50 27.41
C ARG A 21 -0.22 38.72 26.80
N GLY A 22 -0.95 39.54 26.05
CA GLY A 22 -0.45 40.76 25.40
C GLY A 22 0.11 40.52 24.00
N PHE A 23 0.20 41.59 23.23
CA PHE A 23 0.48 41.54 21.79
C PHE A 23 1.89 41.06 21.48
N PHE A 24 2.91 41.64 22.13
CA PHE A 24 4.31 41.33 21.80
C PHE A 24 4.64 39.84 22.02
N SER A 25 4.20 39.26 23.14
CA SER A 25 4.37 37.83 23.38
C SER A 25 3.62 36.95 22.38
N ALA A 26 2.43 37.36 21.95
CA ALA A 26 1.64 36.64 20.95
C ALA A 26 2.28 36.71 19.55
N LEU A 27 2.82 37.86 19.17
CA LEU A 27 3.56 38.06 17.92
C LEU A 27 4.79 37.15 17.85
N ILE A 28 5.57 37.11 18.94
CA ILE A 28 6.73 36.20 19.04
C ILE A 28 6.28 34.74 18.90
N HIS A 29 5.20 34.34 19.56
CA HIS A 29 4.69 32.98 19.45
C HIS A 29 4.25 32.66 18.02
N MET A 30 3.57 33.59 17.34
CA MET A 30 3.18 33.43 15.94
C MET A 30 4.38 33.21 15.02
N VAL A 31 5.46 33.99 15.20
CA VAL A 31 6.72 33.80 14.46
C VAL A 31 7.31 32.41 14.75
N CYS A 32 7.30 31.96 16.01
CA CYS A 32 7.77 30.61 16.37
C CYS A 32 6.91 29.52 15.72
N VAL A 33 5.59 29.70 15.62
CA VAL A 33 4.67 28.75 14.97
C VAL A 33 4.92 28.68 13.47
N ILE A 34 5.13 29.83 12.80
CA ILE A 34 5.49 29.88 11.37
C ILE A 34 6.83 29.16 11.12
N ALA A 35 7.85 29.46 11.93
CA ALA A 35 9.16 28.82 11.81
C ALA A 35 9.09 27.31 12.10
N ALA A 36 8.34 26.90 13.13
CA ALA A 36 8.16 25.48 13.47
C ALA A 36 7.44 24.71 12.35
N GLY A 37 6.43 25.30 11.71
CA GLY A 37 5.76 24.65 10.59
C GLY A 37 6.64 24.57 9.34
N ALA A 38 7.48 25.58 9.08
CA ALA A 38 8.47 25.52 8.00
C ALA A 38 9.47 24.37 8.21
N ILE A 39 10.00 24.23 9.44
CA ILE A 39 10.86 23.11 9.81
C ILE A 39 10.10 21.79 9.62
N ALA A 40 8.85 21.71 10.08
CA ALA A 40 8.05 20.50 9.97
C ALA A 40 7.86 20.04 8.52
N PHE A 41 7.44 20.93 7.62
CA PHE A 41 7.30 20.58 6.20
C PHE A 41 8.65 20.26 5.54
N GLY A 42 9.75 20.87 5.98
CA GLY A 42 11.08 20.60 5.45
C GLY A 42 11.62 19.20 5.81
N VAL A 43 11.23 18.63 6.96
CA VAL A 43 11.76 17.34 7.45
C VAL A 43 10.74 16.20 7.47
N TRP A 44 9.47 16.49 7.17
CA TRP A 44 8.36 15.57 7.33
C TRP A 44 8.55 14.24 6.58
N GLU A 45 8.89 14.27 5.28
CA GLU A 45 9.09 13.04 4.49
C GLU A 45 10.20 12.16 5.10
N ILE A 46 11.33 12.77 5.47
CA ILE A 46 12.50 12.08 6.02
C ILE A 46 12.12 11.38 7.33
N LEU A 47 11.44 12.11 8.23
CA LEU A 47 11.01 11.52 9.50
C LEU A 47 9.93 10.45 9.29
N ALA A 48 9.01 10.65 8.36
CA ALA A 48 7.98 9.67 8.05
C ALA A 48 8.58 8.37 7.49
N ASP A 49 9.60 8.46 6.62
CA ASP A 49 10.32 7.29 6.11
C ASP A 49 11.09 6.58 7.24
N LEU A 50 11.81 7.33 8.09
CA LEU A 50 12.52 6.78 9.25
C LEU A 50 11.59 6.03 10.21
N LEU A 51 10.43 6.63 10.56
CA LEU A 51 9.42 6.01 11.40
C LEU A 51 8.84 4.76 10.75
N ARG A 52 8.61 4.78 9.44
CA ARG A 52 8.02 3.65 8.70
C ARG A 52 9.00 2.48 8.57
N GLU A 53 10.29 2.76 8.35
CA GLU A 53 11.33 1.73 8.28
C GLU A 53 11.59 1.09 9.64
N SER A 54 11.56 1.90 10.71
CA SER A 54 11.73 1.45 12.09
C SER A 54 10.49 0.75 12.66
N ALA A 55 9.30 0.98 12.08
CA ALA A 55 8.07 0.38 12.56
C ALA A 55 8.10 -1.15 12.42
N PRO A 56 7.86 -1.91 13.51
CA PRO A 56 7.85 -3.35 13.46
C PRO A 56 6.66 -3.86 12.64
N ASP A 57 6.86 -4.95 11.91
CA ASP A 57 5.80 -5.53 11.07
C ASP A 57 4.66 -6.16 11.93
N ARG A 58 4.89 -6.38 13.23
CA ARG A 58 3.94 -6.99 14.19
C ARG A 58 4.04 -6.38 15.59
N GLY A 59 2.99 -6.59 16.39
CA GLY A 59 2.95 -6.23 17.82
C GLY A 59 2.33 -4.85 18.10
N GLY A 60 2.40 -4.42 19.36
CA GLY A 60 1.73 -3.21 19.85
C GLY A 60 2.19 -1.89 19.20
N PHE A 61 3.31 -1.89 18.47
CA PHE A 61 3.83 -0.73 17.73
C PHE A 61 3.65 -0.83 16.21
N ALA A 62 2.97 -1.86 15.69
CA ALA A 62 2.76 -2.00 14.25
C ALA A 62 1.88 -0.87 13.64
N TRP A 63 1.05 -0.23 14.48
CA TRP A 63 0.24 0.93 14.08
C TRP A 63 1.11 2.12 13.64
N LEU A 64 2.35 2.21 14.13
CA LEU A 64 3.27 3.30 13.83
C LEU A 64 3.54 3.41 12.32
N SER A 65 3.57 2.29 11.60
CA SER A 65 3.72 2.27 10.14
C SER A 65 2.57 3.00 9.43
N GLY A 66 1.33 2.85 9.91
CA GLY A 66 0.15 3.50 9.33
C GLY A 66 -0.07 4.94 9.80
N ALA A 67 0.63 5.35 10.86
CA ALA A 67 0.63 6.71 11.39
C ALA A 67 1.90 7.49 11.00
N ALA A 68 2.87 6.86 10.34
CA ALA A 68 4.21 7.41 10.12
C ALA A 68 4.18 8.75 9.37
N LEU A 69 3.35 8.89 8.33
CA LEU A 69 3.19 10.17 7.63
C LEU A 69 2.59 11.23 8.56
N GLY A 70 1.47 10.95 9.25
CA GLY A 70 0.87 11.93 10.16
C GLY A 70 1.80 12.36 11.31
N LEU A 71 2.48 11.40 11.95
CA LEU A 71 3.45 11.65 13.01
C LEU A 71 4.70 12.38 12.50
N GLY A 72 5.13 12.07 11.27
CA GLY A 72 6.26 12.73 10.64
C GLY A 72 6.04 14.23 10.50
N LEU A 73 4.80 14.71 10.36
CA LEU A 73 4.49 16.14 10.28
C LEU A 73 4.23 16.75 11.66
N ALA A 74 3.44 16.07 12.49
CA ALA A 74 3.04 16.57 13.80
C ALA A 74 4.20 16.66 14.80
N LEU A 75 5.10 15.66 14.83
CA LEU A 75 6.18 15.61 15.82
C LEU A 75 7.23 16.72 15.61
N PRO A 76 7.78 16.94 14.39
CA PRO A 76 8.72 18.03 14.16
C PRO A 76 8.11 19.39 14.46
N PHE A 77 6.83 19.59 14.15
CA PHE A 77 6.14 20.83 14.48
C PHE A 77 6.09 21.05 16.00
N ALA A 78 5.59 20.07 16.77
CA ALA A 78 5.47 20.19 18.21
C ALA A 78 6.82 20.37 18.92
N ILE A 79 7.82 19.59 18.52
CA ILE A 79 9.17 19.65 19.08
C ILE A 79 9.83 21.00 18.74
N SER A 80 9.78 21.41 17.47
CA SER A 80 10.39 22.69 17.05
C SER A 80 9.72 23.87 17.72
N LEU A 81 8.39 23.86 17.84
CA LEU A 81 7.65 24.92 18.54
C LEU A 81 8.04 24.99 20.02
N ALA A 82 8.13 23.85 20.71
CA ALA A 82 8.54 23.80 22.11
C ALA A 82 9.98 24.30 22.32
N VAL A 83 10.91 23.90 21.45
CA VAL A 83 12.31 24.33 21.50
C VAL A 83 12.43 25.82 21.19
N LEU A 84 11.86 26.30 20.09
CA LEU A 84 11.89 27.71 19.70
C LEU A 84 11.29 28.59 20.81
N ARG A 85 10.15 28.16 21.39
CA ARG A 85 9.53 28.90 22.47
C ARG A 85 10.39 28.92 23.72
N GLY A 86 10.93 27.77 24.13
CA GLY A 86 11.81 27.68 25.29
C GLY A 86 13.10 28.49 25.15
N VAL A 87 13.65 28.59 23.94
CA VAL A 87 14.81 29.43 23.63
C VAL A 87 14.44 30.91 23.70
N ILE A 88 13.36 31.33 23.04
CA ILE A 88 12.96 32.73 23.03
C ILE A 88 12.52 33.22 24.41
N ASP A 89 11.82 32.40 25.20
CA ASP A 89 11.44 32.76 26.58
C ASP A 89 12.66 33.02 27.48
N LYS A 90 13.80 32.39 27.18
CA LYS A 90 15.07 32.67 27.87
C LYS A 90 15.79 33.92 27.36
N ILE A 91 15.74 34.17 26.05
CA ILE A 91 16.41 35.32 25.43
C ILE A 91 15.63 36.62 25.69
N LEU A 92 14.30 36.56 25.69
CA LEU A 92 13.38 37.68 25.86
C LEU A 92 12.50 37.45 27.10
N PRO A 93 13.07 37.55 28.33
CA PRO A 93 12.33 37.30 29.57
C PRO A 93 11.30 38.39 29.90
N ALA A 94 11.40 39.58 29.26
CA ALA A 94 10.51 40.70 29.49
C ALA A 94 9.61 40.97 28.27
N ASN A 95 8.33 41.24 28.52
CA ASN A 95 7.34 41.56 27.50
C ASN A 95 7.27 43.08 27.30
N ALA A 96 7.23 43.54 26.05
CA ALA A 96 6.94 44.94 25.77
C ALA A 96 5.47 45.22 26.12
N GLN A 97 5.22 46.25 26.93
CA GLN A 97 3.87 46.68 27.28
C GLN A 97 3.33 47.60 26.19
N CYS A 98 2.18 47.28 25.63
CA CYS A 98 1.47 48.15 24.69
C CYS A 98 0.26 48.79 25.39
N GLU A 99 -0.44 49.68 24.69
CA GLU A 99 -1.74 50.14 25.15
C GLU A 99 -2.70 48.93 25.27
N LYS A 100 -3.50 48.88 26.34
CA LYS A 100 -4.36 47.72 26.66
C LYS A 100 -5.20 47.25 25.46
N ALA A 101 -5.78 48.18 24.71
CA ALA A 101 -6.57 47.85 23.53
C ALA A 101 -5.74 47.14 22.45
N LEU A 102 -4.52 47.63 22.20
CA LEU A 102 -3.59 47.03 21.26
C LEU A 102 -3.11 45.66 21.75
N ASP A 103 -2.87 45.49 23.04
CA ASP A 103 -2.45 44.22 23.63
C ASP A 103 -3.51 43.13 23.47
N TYR A 104 -4.78 43.43 23.74
CA TYR A 104 -5.87 42.47 23.57
C TYR A 104 -6.14 42.16 22.09
N VAL A 105 -6.28 43.20 21.24
CA VAL A 105 -6.60 43.01 19.82
C VAL A 105 -5.44 42.34 19.08
N GLY A 106 -4.22 42.86 19.24
CA GLY A 106 -3.03 42.31 18.63
C GLY A 106 -2.74 40.89 19.14
N GLY A 107 -2.88 40.65 20.45
CA GLY A 107 -2.76 39.33 21.04
C GLY A 107 -3.76 38.32 20.48
N GLY A 108 -5.03 38.74 20.34
CA GLY A 108 -6.09 37.93 19.74
C GLY A 108 -5.84 37.60 18.27
N VAL A 109 -5.42 38.57 17.44
CA VAL A 109 -5.12 38.35 16.01
C VAL A 109 -3.92 37.42 15.83
N CYS A 110 -2.81 37.68 16.53
CA CYS A 110 -1.62 36.82 16.45
C CYS A 110 -1.92 35.41 16.97
N GLY A 111 -2.72 35.30 18.02
CA GLY A 111 -3.20 34.03 18.54
C GLY A 111 -4.10 33.29 17.56
N ALA A 112 -4.99 33.98 16.85
CA ALA A 112 -5.85 33.38 15.82
C ALA A 112 -5.01 32.84 14.64
N VAL A 113 -4.04 33.60 14.13
CA VAL A 113 -3.12 33.14 13.08
C VAL A 113 -2.33 31.91 13.54
N SER A 114 -1.77 31.95 14.75
CA SER A 114 -1.06 30.80 15.35
C SER A 114 -1.97 29.58 15.48
N GLY A 115 -3.22 29.79 15.87
CA GLY A 115 -4.25 28.76 15.98
C GLY A 115 -4.62 28.16 14.63
N ILE A 116 -4.78 28.97 13.58
CA ILE A 116 -5.06 28.51 12.21
C ILE A 116 -3.92 27.63 11.71
N ILE A 117 -2.66 28.05 11.91
CA ILE A 117 -1.49 27.27 11.49
C ILE A 117 -1.43 25.93 12.24
N SER A 118 -1.58 25.97 13.56
CA SER A 118 -1.53 24.77 14.40
C SER A 118 -2.67 23.81 14.06
N ALA A 119 -3.89 24.31 13.88
CA ALA A 119 -5.04 23.50 13.49
C ALA A 119 -4.89 22.91 12.09
N GLY A 120 -4.39 23.68 11.11
CA GLY A 120 -4.13 23.17 9.76
C GLY A 120 -3.08 22.05 9.75
N ILE A 121 -2.00 22.18 10.51
CA ILE A 121 -1.01 21.10 10.67
C ILE A 121 -1.65 19.86 11.31
N VAL A 122 -2.50 20.02 12.33
CA VAL A 122 -3.26 18.90 12.93
C VAL A 122 -4.19 18.24 11.92
N VAL A 123 -4.92 19.01 11.12
CA VAL A 123 -5.82 18.49 10.07
C VAL A 123 -5.04 17.72 9.01
N LEU A 124 -3.95 18.28 8.49
CA LEU A 124 -3.08 17.61 7.51
C LEU A 124 -2.48 16.32 8.09
N SER A 125 -1.96 16.37 9.32
CA SER A 125 -1.36 15.23 10.00
C SER A 125 -2.38 14.12 10.27
N ALA A 126 -3.55 14.49 10.79
CA ALA A 126 -4.65 13.55 10.98
C ALA A 126 -5.06 12.95 9.64
N GLY A 127 -5.12 13.78 8.59
CA GLY A 127 -5.33 13.44 7.18
C GLY A 127 -4.54 12.22 6.73
N MET A 128 -3.28 12.13 7.15
CA MET A 128 -2.35 11.09 6.70
C MET A 128 -2.43 9.78 7.51
N LEU A 129 -3.29 9.71 8.53
CA LEU A 129 -3.50 8.49 9.32
C LEU A 129 -4.28 7.44 8.53
N ARG A 130 -3.99 6.15 8.80
CA ARG A 130 -4.77 5.02 8.29
C ARG A 130 -6.11 4.90 9.03
N VAL A 131 -7.07 5.74 8.64
CA VAL A 131 -8.44 5.79 9.13
C VAL A 131 -9.40 5.85 7.93
N GLU A 132 -10.70 5.72 8.19
CA GLU A 132 -11.73 5.79 7.15
C GLU A 132 -11.69 7.12 6.37
N PRO A 133 -12.13 7.14 5.09
CA PRO A 133 -12.10 8.34 4.26
C PRO A 133 -12.80 9.56 4.88
N ASP A 134 -13.95 9.35 5.51
CA ASP A 134 -14.76 10.38 6.19
C ASP A 134 -14.45 10.48 7.70
N PHE A 135 -13.16 10.43 8.05
CA PHE A 135 -12.76 10.51 9.46
C PHE A 135 -13.16 11.86 10.08
N LEU A 136 -13.96 11.79 11.14
CA LEU A 136 -14.53 12.94 11.87
C LEU A 136 -15.46 13.83 11.01
N GLY A 137 -16.03 13.26 9.95
CA GLY A 137 -16.92 13.97 9.04
C GLY A 137 -16.17 15.00 8.20
N TYR A 138 -14.96 14.67 7.74
CA TYR A 138 -14.13 15.49 6.87
C TYR A 138 -13.38 14.62 5.85
N GLN A 139 -13.57 14.97 4.58
CA GLN A 139 -12.98 14.30 3.43
C GLN A 139 -12.46 15.36 2.44
N ALA A 140 -11.14 15.42 2.22
CA ALA A 140 -10.51 16.42 1.36
C ALA A 140 -10.57 16.08 -0.15
N ALA A 141 -10.72 14.80 -0.47
CA ALA A 141 -10.79 14.28 -1.84
C ALA A 141 -11.85 13.18 -1.94
N SER A 142 -12.58 13.15 -3.05
CA SER A 142 -13.65 12.18 -3.35
C SER A 142 -13.55 11.68 -4.79
N TYR A 143 -14.38 10.70 -5.14
CA TYR A 143 -14.53 10.30 -6.53
C TYR A 143 -15.45 11.26 -7.27
N THR A 144 -15.06 11.63 -8.50
CA THR A 144 -15.87 12.47 -9.39
C THR A 144 -17.17 11.75 -9.77
N GLY A 145 -18.29 12.48 -9.74
CA GLY A 145 -19.58 11.98 -10.24
C GLY A 145 -19.77 12.19 -11.76
N GLY A 146 -20.80 11.55 -12.33
CA GLY A 146 -21.25 11.87 -13.69
C GLY A 146 -20.32 11.42 -14.82
N ALA A 147 -19.94 12.34 -15.72
CA ALA A 147 -19.23 12.00 -16.96
C ALA A 147 -17.76 11.62 -16.77
N GLY A 148 -17.13 12.04 -15.67
CA GLY A 148 -15.74 11.72 -15.30
C GLY A 148 -15.62 10.68 -14.20
N ARG A 149 -16.65 9.83 -14.05
CA ARG A 149 -16.77 8.86 -12.95
C ARG A 149 -15.49 8.03 -12.74
N GLY A 150 -15.15 7.79 -11.47
CA GLY A 150 -13.93 7.08 -11.09
C GLY A 150 -12.68 7.95 -10.97
N SER A 151 -12.65 9.16 -11.51
CA SER A 151 -11.56 10.13 -11.30
C SER A 151 -11.55 10.65 -9.86
N ILE A 152 -10.44 11.23 -9.40
CA ILE A 152 -10.35 11.86 -8.08
C ILE A 152 -10.57 13.36 -8.23
N GLU A 153 -11.46 13.93 -7.41
CA GLU A 153 -11.68 15.37 -7.33
C GLU A 153 -11.43 15.91 -5.93
N LYS A 154 -10.97 17.15 -5.86
CA LYS A 154 -10.91 17.92 -4.63
C LYS A 154 -12.33 18.18 -4.14
N ASN A 155 -12.58 17.95 -2.86
CA ASN A 155 -13.89 18.26 -2.28
C ASN A 155 -14.11 19.78 -2.37
N LYS A 156 -15.12 20.22 -3.13
CA LYS A 156 -15.44 21.65 -3.32
C LYS A 156 -16.28 22.24 -2.19
N GLU A 157 -16.65 21.46 -1.18
CA GLU A 157 -17.36 21.96 -0.02
C GLU A 157 -16.59 23.14 0.60
N THR A 158 -17.26 24.29 0.59
CA THR A 158 -16.77 25.55 1.12
C THR A 158 -16.84 25.58 2.64
N PHE A 159 -17.60 24.67 3.25
CA PHE A 159 -17.88 24.64 4.68
C PHE A 159 -16.99 23.63 5.43
N VAL A 160 -15.70 23.99 5.55
CA VAL A 160 -14.76 23.58 6.62
C VAL A 160 -14.25 22.11 6.58
N PRO A 161 -13.01 21.84 7.06
CA PRO A 161 -11.89 22.72 7.43
C PRO A 161 -11.28 23.43 6.24
N TRP A 162 -11.09 24.73 6.39
CA TRP A 162 -10.34 25.58 5.45
C TRP A 162 -8.90 25.82 5.93
N VAL A 163 -8.61 25.47 7.19
CA VAL A 163 -7.32 25.74 7.83
C VAL A 163 -6.17 24.97 7.18
N ASP A 164 -6.42 23.74 6.73
CA ASP A 164 -5.48 22.92 5.97
C ASP A 164 -5.15 23.55 4.62
N ARG A 165 -6.15 24.07 3.89
CA ARG A 165 -5.95 24.77 2.61
C ARG A 165 -5.14 26.05 2.79
N ILE A 166 -5.44 26.84 3.82
CA ILE A 166 -4.67 28.05 4.14
C ILE A 166 -3.23 27.69 4.50
N VAL A 167 -3.04 26.71 5.37
CA VAL A 167 -1.70 26.28 5.80
C VAL A 167 -0.90 25.70 4.65
N ALA A 168 -1.48 24.78 3.88
CA ALA A 168 -0.87 24.21 2.68
C ALA A 168 -0.51 25.31 1.68
N GLY A 169 -1.45 26.20 1.34
CA GLY A 169 -1.21 27.30 0.41
C GLY A 169 -0.12 28.26 0.90
N MET A 170 -0.14 28.62 2.18
CA MET A 170 0.88 29.47 2.80
C MET A 170 2.27 28.84 2.70
N TYR A 171 2.45 27.59 3.14
CA TYR A 171 3.76 26.94 3.10
C TYR A 171 4.22 26.60 1.69
N SER A 172 3.30 26.27 0.76
CA SER A 172 3.63 26.15 -0.66
C SER A 172 4.16 27.47 -1.22
N HIS A 173 3.49 28.59 -0.95
CA HIS A 173 3.94 29.91 -1.41
C HIS A 173 5.27 30.34 -0.76
N LEU A 174 5.42 30.15 0.56
CA LEU A 174 6.67 30.45 1.26
C LEU A 174 7.83 29.60 0.72
N SER A 175 7.58 28.33 0.38
CA SER A 175 8.60 27.45 -0.18
C SER A 175 9.11 27.87 -1.56
N LEU A 176 8.34 28.64 -2.32
CA LEU A 176 8.77 29.18 -3.62
C LEU A 176 9.43 30.56 -3.49
N THR A 177 9.22 31.25 -2.36
CA THR A 177 9.60 32.66 -2.16
C THR A 177 10.63 32.82 -1.05
N THR A 178 10.18 33.17 0.16
CA THR A 178 11.01 33.60 1.29
C THR A 178 11.73 32.44 1.99
N LEU A 179 11.20 31.22 1.90
CA LEU A 179 11.77 29.99 2.45
C LEU A 179 12.22 29.03 1.33
N ARG A 180 12.66 29.59 0.19
CA ARG A 180 13.07 28.81 -0.97
C ARG A 180 14.27 27.91 -0.67
N THR A 181 14.17 26.66 -1.08
CA THR A 181 15.24 25.67 -1.05
C THR A 181 15.46 25.11 -2.47
N GLY A 182 16.47 24.27 -2.65
CA GLY A 182 16.67 23.54 -3.93
C GLY A 182 15.54 22.56 -4.26
N GLU A 183 14.81 22.11 -3.24
CA GLU A 183 13.68 21.19 -3.34
C GLU A 183 12.47 21.78 -2.61
N PRO A 184 11.79 22.79 -3.19
CA PRO A 184 10.71 23.47 -2.50
C PRO A 184 9.49 22.55 -2.35
N LEU A 185 8.73 22.72 -1.28
CA LEU A 185 7.54 21.90 -0.97
C LEU A 185 6.55 21.85 -2.15
N ALA A 186 6.29 23.02 -2.75
CA ALA A 186 5.39 23.14 -3.90
C ALA A 186 5.88 22.42 -5.16
N LYS A 187 7.17 22.06 -5.27
CA LYS A 187 7.69 21.24 -6.37
C LYS A 187 7.13 19.83 -6.35
N HIS A 188 7.04 19.23 -5.17
CA HIS A 188 6.58 17.84 -5.00
C HIS A 188 5.13 17.72 -4.55
N TYR A 189 4.54 18.80 -4.03
CA TYR A 189 3.17 18.81 -3.50
C TYR A 189 2.38 20.06 -3.92
N PRO A 190 2.08 20.23 -5.24
CA PRO A 190 1.32 21.39 -5.73
C PRO A 190 -0.07 21.53 -5.08
N ASP A 191 -0.73 20.40 -4.75
CA ASP A 191 -2.03 20.35 -4.07
C ASP A 191 -1.91 19.61 -2.73
N LEU A 192 -1.07 20.13 -1.82
CA LEU A 192 -0.79 19.47 -0.54
C LEU A 192 -2.05 19.28 0.33
N ALA A 193 -3.07 20.13 0.20
CA ALA A 193 -4.29 20.02 1.00
C ALA A 193 -5.11 18.76 0.66
N THR A 194 -5.11 18.31 -0.60
CA THR A 194 -5.87 17.12 -1.02
C THR A 194 -5.10 15.83 -0.74
N TYR A 195 -3.77 15.87 -0.77
CA TYR A 195 -2.89 14.72 -0.64
C TYR A 195 -3.20 13.81 0.56
N PRO A 196 -3.42 14.32 1.79
CA PRO A 196 -3.80 13.48 2.92
C PRO A 196 -5.13 12.75 2.72
N GLY A 197 -6.12 13.42 2.12
CA GLY A 197 -7.43 12.82 1.84
C GLY A 197 -7.36 11.73 0.78
N GLU A 198 -6.56 11.95 -0.27
CA GLU A 198 -6.30 10.96 -1.33
C GLU A 198 -5.74 9.65 -0.75
N LEU A 199 -4.77 9.74 0.16
CA LEU A 199 -4.16 8.56 0.78
C LEU A 199 -5.15 7.70 1.60
N ARG A 200 -6.26 8.28 2.08
CA ARG A 200 -7.28 7.56 2.86
C ARG A 200 -8.29 6.80 1.99
N LEU A 201 -8.42 7.16 0.72
CA LEU A 201 -9.25 6.45 -0.25
C LEU A 201 -8.59 5.10 -0.55
N THR A 202 -8.82 4.14 0.35
CA THR A 202 -8.22 2.80 0.33
C THR A 202 -9.30 1.73 0.24
N PHE A 203 -8.95 0.54 -0.23
CA PHE A 203 -9.88 -0.58 -0.33
C PHE A 203 -10.56 -0.85 1.03
N GLU A 204 -11.89 -0.74 1.03
CA GLU A 204 -12.80 -0.81 2.20
C GLU A 204 -12.48 0.18 3.34
N GLY A 205 -11.73 1.25 3.08
CA GLY A 205 -11.28 2.20 4.11
C GLY A 205 -10.32 1.59 5.14
N LYS A 206 -9.86 0.35 4.92
CA LYS A 206 -9.08 -0.43 5.87
C LYS A 206 -7.71 -0.81 5.37
N SER A 207 -7.47 -0.72 4.05
CA SER A 207 -6.18 -1.13 3.46
C SER A 207 -5.04 -0.19 3.84
N ARG A 208 -3.79 -0.58 3.58
CA ARG A 208 -2.64 0.27 3.86
C ARG A 208 -2.66 1.48 2.94
N ASN A 209 -2.59 2.67 3.53
CA ASN A 209 -2.39 3.94 2.83
C ASN A 209 -0.92 4.18 2.47
N THR A 210 0.01 3.52 3.15
CA THR A 210 1.45 3.66 2.95
C THR A 210 2.20 2.34 2.87
N VAL A 211 3.33 2.33 2.16
CA VAL A 211 4.28 1.21 2.12
C VAL A 211 5.70 1.67 2.46
N LYS A 212 6.56 0.74 2.89
CA LYS A 212 7.98 1.03 3.11
C LYS A 212 8.66 1.21 1.77
N ARG A 213 9.61 2.15 1.69
CA ARG A 213 10.37 2.44 0.46
C ARG A 213 11.04 1.19 -0.11
N ARG A 214 11.58 0.32 0.75
CA ARG A 214 12.22 -0.95 0.34
C ARG A 214 11.27 -2.00 -0.23
N ASP A 215 9.96 -1.87 0.00
CA ASP A 215 8.93 -2.85 -0.39
C ASP A 215 8.28 -2.51 -1.74
N VAL A 216 8.76 -1.45 -2.40
CA VAL A 216 8.29 -0.99 -3.71
C VAL A 216 9.49 -0.51 -4.54
N SER A 217 9.53 -0.86 -5.82
CA SER A 217 10.58 -0.42 -6.74
C SER A 217 9.97 0.06 -8.06
N LEU A 218 10.33 1.28 -8.46
CA LEU A 218 10.11 1.77 -9.81
C LEU A 218 11.10 1.06 -10.75
N LEU A 219 10.59 0.27 -11.68
CA LEU A 219 11.41 -0.47 -12.65
C LEU A 219 11.77 0.42 -13.85
N MET A 220 10.77 1.11 -14.39
CA MET A 220 10.95 2.07 -15.48
C MET A 220 9.70 2.92 -15.66
N TRP A 221 9.80 3.96 -16.49
CA TRP A 221 8.65 4.63 -17.06
C TRP A 221 8.73 4.66 -18.59
N TYR A 222 7.58 4.78 -19.24
CA TYR A 222 7.43 4.81 -20.69
C TYR A 222 6.45 5.89 -21.12
N THR A 223 6.44 6.22 -22.41
CA THR A 223 5.41 7.10 -22.98
C THR A 223 4.66 6.49 -24.13
N VAL A 224 3.41 6.92 -24.32
CA VAL A 224 2.59 6.61 -25.50
C VAL A 224 2.17 7.92 -26.15
N GLY A 225 2.47 8.04 -27.43
CA GLY A 225 2.29 9.28 -28.20
C GLY A 225 3.47 10.24 -28.09
N ASP A 226 3.42 11.31 -28.89
CA ASP A 226 4.43 12.37 -28.94
C ASP A 226 4.31 13.29 -27.71
N GLN A 227 5.37 13.40 -26.91
CA GLN A 227 5.38 14.22 -25.69
C GLN A 227 5.24 15.74 -25.98
N ALA A 228 5.79 16.20 -27.11
CA ALA A 228 5.80 17.61 -27.47
C ALA A 228 4.45 18.05 -28.05
N LYS A 229 3.83 17.20 -28.88
CA LYS A 229 2.55 17.53 -29.54
C LYS A 229 1.32 17.04 -28.80
N GLY A 230 1.43 15.91 -28.11
CA GLY A 230 0.30 15.16 -27.59
C GLY A 230 -0.72 14.75 -28.66
N ALA A 231 -1.86 14.25 -28.20
CA ALA A 231 -3.04 13.92 -28.99
C ALA A 231 -4.31 14.22 -28.18
N PRO A 232 -5.47 14.45 -28.82
CA PRO A 232 -6.70 14.73 -28.10
C PRO A 232 -7.15 13.51 -27.26
N PRO A 233 -7.91 13.71 -26.16
CA PRO A 233 -8.22 12.65 -25.20
C PRO A 233 -8.95 11.45 -25.82
N ASN A 234 -9.82 11.68 -26.80
CA ASN A 234 -10.54 10.62 -27.50
C ASN A 234 -9.64 9.66 -28.30
N VAL A 235 -8.43 10.10 -28.67
CA VAL A 235 -7.43 9.27 -29.35
C VAL A 235 -6.55 8.58 -28.32
N ILE A 236 -5.96 9.33 -27.39
CA ILE A 236 -4.96 8.77 -26.47
C ILE A 236 -5.58 7.90 -25.37
N LEU A 237 -6.83 8.16 -24.99
CA LEU A 237 -7.58 7.38 -23.99
C LEU A 237 -8.45 6.28 -24.60
N SER A 238 -8.28 6.00 -25.90
CA SER A 238 -8.80 4.77 -26.50
C SER A 238 -7.92 3.59 -26.09
N ASP A 239 -8.50 2.39 -26.08
CA ASP A 239 -7.75 1.15 -25.99
C ASP A 239 -8.52 0.01 -26.66
N LYS A 240 -7.86 -1.13 -26.82
CA LYS A 240 -8.43 -2.32 -27.43
C LYS A 240 -9.50 -3.01 -26.56
N TRP A 241 -9.46 -2.86 -25.24
CA TRP A 241 -10.34 -3.59 -24.31
C TRP A 241 -11.72 -2.96 -24.16
N SER A 242 -11.91 -1.70 -24.56
CA SER A 242 -13.22 -1.06 -24.56
C SER A 242 -13.44 -0.15 -25.77
N ALA A 243 -14.58 -0.37 -26.43
CA ALA A 243 -14.93 0.27 -27.69
C ALA A 243 -15.15 1.79 -27.60
N SER A 244 -15.45 2.32 -26.41
CA SER A 244 -15.63 3.76 -26.19
C SER A 244 -14.37 4.37 -25.61
N PRO A 245 -13.95 5.59 -26.03
CA PRO A 245 -12.87 6.31 -25.38
C PRO A 245 -13.20 6.55 -23.90
N GLN A 246 -12.20 6.40 -23.02
CA GLN A 246 -12.36 6.70 -21.61
C GLN A 246 -12.61 8.19 -21.42
N LYS A 247 -13.54 8.54 -20.53
CA LYS A 247 -13.71 9.90 -20.03
C LYS A 247 -12.97 10.01 -18.71
N PHE A 248 -12.25 11.10 -18.52
CA PHE A 248 -11.44 11.33 -17.33
C PHE A 248 -11.54 12.81 -16.94
N SER A 249 -11.67 13.05 -15.64
CA SER A 249 -11.67 14.39 -15.06
C SER A 249 -10.37 14.65 -14.32
N ASP A 250 -9.95 15.91 -14.28
CA ASP A 250 -8.85 16.37 -13.44
C ASP A 250 -9.27 16.48 -11.96
N LEU A 251 -8.32 16.93 -11.13
CA LEU A 251 -8.55 17.17 -9.70
C LEU A 251 -9.62 18.22 -9.41
N ASP A 252 -9.99 19.04 -10.40
CA ASP A 252 -11.02 20.04 -10.28
C ASP A 252 -12.39 19.49 -10.70
N GLY A 253 -12.46 18.21 -11.07
CA GLY A 253 -13.66 17.53 -11.55
C GLY A 253 -14.02 17.90 -13.00
N GLU A 254 -13.18 18.67 -13.68
CA GLU A 254 -13.39 19.09 -15.06
C GLU A 254 -12.86 18.02 -16.02
N LEU A 255 -13.60 17.74 -17.10
CA LEU A 255 -13.14 16.77 -18.09
C LEU A 255 -11.86 17.30 -18.75
N ILE A 256 -10.85 16.44 -18.84
CA ILE A 256 -9.58 16.85 -19.45
C ILE A 256 -9.80 17.29 -20.90
N SER A 257 -9.14 18.38 -21.28
CA SER A 257 -9.27 19.01 -22.60
C SER A 257 -7.90 19.38 -23.17
N GLY A 258 -7.80 19.51 -24.50
CA GLY A 258 -6.52 19.74 -25.17
C GLY A 258 -5.69 18.47 -25.37
N ASN A 259 -4.46 18.64 -25.86
CA ASN A 259 -3.60 17.52 -26.24
C ASN A 259 -2.85 16.93 -25.04
N HIS A 260 -2.78 15.61 -25.00
CA HIS A 260 -2.11 14.84 -23.95
C HIS A 260 -1.30 13.70 -24.55
N TYR A 261 -0.31 13.22 -23.82
CA TYR A 261 0.34 11.92 -24.05
C TYR A 261 0.14 11.04 -22.81
N ILE A 262 0.41 9.74 -22.93
CA ILE A 262 0.41 8.87 -21.74
C ILE A 262 1.84 8.76 -21.20
N ALA A 263 2.01 9.02 -19.91
CA ALA A 263 3.18 8.59 -19.16
C ALA A 263 2.80 7.36 -18.32
N GLY A 264 3.50 6.25 -18.51
CA GLY A 264 3.26 5.02 -17.77
C GLY A 264 4.43 4.65 -16.87
N PHE A 265 4.17 4.20 -15.65
CA PHE A 265 5.18 3.89 -14.63
C PHE A 265 5.04 2.45 -14.19
N THR A 266 6.05 1.63 -14.49
CA THR A 266 6.09 0.20 -14.12
C THR A 266 6.72 0.04 -12.76
N VAL A 267 5.94 -0.49 -11.82
CA VAL A 267 6.28 -0.62 -10.41
C VAL A 267 6.13 -2.07 -9.99
N LYS A 268 7.13 -2.59 -9.28
CA LYS A 268 7.08 -3.90 -8.63
C LYS A 268 6.90 -3.71 -7.14
N PHE A 269 5.91 -4.40 -6.57
CA PHE A 269 5.72 -4.50 -5.12
C PHE A 269 6.38 -5.79 -4.63
N LYS A 270 7.03 -5.74 -3.47
CA LYS A 270 7.53 -6.95 -2.81
C LYS A 270 6.46 -7.56 -1.92
N ALA A 271 6.64 -8.81 -1.51
CA ALA A 271 5.63 -9.53 -0.73
C ALA A 271 5.24 -8.83 0.60
N ALA A 272 6.13 -8.04 1.20
CA ALA A 272 5.84 -7.27 2.41
C ALA A 272 4.86 -6.10 2.18
N ALA A 273 4.62 -5.68 0.93
CA ALA A 273 3.65 -4.65 0.58
C ALA A 273 2.20 -5.16 0.54
N ARG A 274 1.98 -6.48 0.63
CA ARG A 274 0.65 -7.10 0.64
C ARG A 274 -0.17 -6.65 1.85
N GLU A 275 -1.50 -6.65 1.66
CA GLU A 275 -2.43 -6.51 2.76
C GLU A 275 -2.47 -7.78 3.63
N ARG A 276 -3.11 -7.69 4.80
CA ARG A 276 -3.31 -8.86 5.68
C ARG A 276 -4.08 -9.99 5.00
N ILE A 277 -4.86 -9.65 3.97
CA ILE A 277 -5.67 -10.57 3.15
C ILE A 277 -4.84 -11.25 2.05
N GLY A 278 -3.54 -10.91 1.92
CA GLY A 278 -2.57 -11.62 1.07
C GLY A 278 -2.35 -11.05 -0.32
N SER A 279 -3.21 -10.15 -0.77
CA SER A 279 -3.07 -9.46 -2.06
C SER A 279 -2.64 -8.01 -1.88
N THR A 280 -2.01 -7.45 -2.90
CA THR A 280 -1.71 -6.00 -2.96
C THR A 280 -2.85 -5.32 -3.69
N TYR A 281 -3.58 -4.44 -2.99
CA TYR A 281 -4.63 -3.61 -3.58
C TYR A 281 -4.10 -2.21 -3.85
N VAL A 282 -4.33 -1.67 -5.03
CA VAL A 282 -3.99 -0.29 -5.38
C VAL A 282 -5.20 0.38 -6.03
N GLY A 283 -5.59 1.54 -5.48
CA GLY A 283 -6.57 2.44 -6.09
C GLY A 283 -5.89 3.62 -6.77
N ASN A 284 -6.61 4.34 -7.62
CA ASN A 284 -6.08 5.51 -8.32
C ASN A 284 -5.63 6.64 -7.38
N SER A 285 -6.36 6.90 -6.30
CA SER A 285 -6.00 7.87 -5.25
C SER A 285 -4.67 7.57 -4.54
N GLN A 286 -4.22 6.31 -4.57
CA GLN A 286 -2.99 5.88 -3.90
C GLN A 286 -1.75 6.05 -4.77
N VAL A 287 -1.91 6.46 -6.03
CA VAL A 287 -0.83 6.70 -6.97
C VAL A 287 -0.99 8.11 -7.54
N ARG A 288 0.09 8.88 -7.54
CA ARG A 288 0.05 10.28 -7.98
C ARG A 288 1.29 10.59 -8.79
N LEU A 289 1.11 11.28 -9.90
CA LEU A 289 2.18 11.80 -10.72
C LEU A 289 2.19 13.32 -10.56
N VAL A 290 3.36 13.90 -10.30
CA VAL A 290 3.57 15.34 -10.34
C VAL A 290 4.29 15.66 -11.63
N VAL A 291 3.70 16.58 -12.38
CA VAL A 291 4.23 17.08 -13.65
C VAL A 291 4.50 18.58 -13.57
N GLU A 292 5.45 19.03 -14.37
CA GLU A 292 5.89 20.42 -14.44
C GLU A 292 5.87 20.89 -15.90
N SER A 293 5.42 22.13 -16.13
CA SER A 293 5.42 22.74 -17.46
C SER A 293 6.86 22.86 -17.98
N THR A 294 7.05 22.60 -19.28
CA THR A 294 8.32 22.76 -19.98
C THR A 294 8.53 24.16 -20.53
N GLU A 295 7.57 25.08 -20.32
CA GLU A 295 7.68 26.48 -20.72
C GLU A 295 8.65 27.24 -19.78
N ASP A 296 9.52 28.07 -20.36
CA ASP A 296 10.63 28.76 -19.67
C ASP A 296 10.22 30.09 -18.98
N ASP A 297 8.92 30.37 -18.85
CA ASP A 297 8.41 31.70 -18.46
C ASP A 297 8.30 31.94 -16.94
N GLY A 298 9.28 31.45 -16.16
CA GLY A 298 9.43 31.76 -14.72
C GLY A 298 9.28 30.54 -13.80
N GLU A 299 8.43 30.65 -12.76
CA GLU A 299 8.15 29.51 -11.87
C GLU A 299 7.20 28.55 -12.61
N PRO A 300 7.66 27.34 -12.97
CA PRO A 300 6.91 26.47 -13.86
C PRO A 300 5.63 25.99 -13.18
N GLU A 301 4.55 25.95 -13.96
CA GLU A 301 3.28 25.44 -13.49
C GLU A 301 3.43 23.95 -13.13
N ARG A 302 2.93 23.54 -11.97
CA ARG A 302 2.98 22.15 -11.52
C ARG A 302 1.60 21.62 -11.25
N ARG A 303 1.35 20.39 -11.67
CA ARG A 303 0.05 19.72 -11.52
C ARG A 303 0.23 18.33 -10.94
N ALA A 304 -0.74 17.93 -10.12
CA ALA A 304 -0.88 16.55 -9.70
C ALA A 304 -1.91 15.82 -10.55
N LEU A 305 -1.53 14.63 -11.00
CA LEU A 305 -2.33 13.77 -11.85
C LEU A 305 -2.52 12.41 -11.17
N HIS A 306 -3.69 11.82 -11.39
CA HIS A 306 -4.03 10.45 -10.94
C HIS A 306 -4.04 9.50 -12.14
N PRO A 307 -3.82 8.20 -11.93
CA PRO A 307 -3.75 7.27 -13.04
C PRO A 307 -5.13 7.10 -13.69
N ILE A 308 -5.13 7.12 -15.02
CA ILE A 308 -6.29 6.83 -15.86
C ILE A 308 -6.52 5.33 -16.00
N ALA A 309 -5.46 4.53 -15.91
CA ALA A 309 -5.51 3.09 -16.05
C ALA A 309 -4.31 2.42 -15.38
N VAL A 310 -4.38 1.10 -15.27
CA VAL A 310 -3.27 0.27 -14.85
C VAL A 310 -3.19 -0.98 -15.73
N VAL A 311 -1.98 -1.33 -16.16
CA VAL A 311 -1.70 -2.64 -16.75
C VAL A 311 -1.34 -3.60 -15.62
N SER A 312 -2.05 -4.71 -15.55
CA SER A 312 -1.87 -5.75 -14.53
C SER A 312 -2.14 -7.11 -15.16
N ARG A 313 -1.64 -8.15 -14.49
CA ARG A 313 -1.98 -9.53 -14.84
C ARG A 313 -3.48 -9.76 -14.70
N THR A 314 -4.05 -10.56 -15.58
CA THR A 314 -5.44 -11.05 -15.47
C THR A 314 -5.49 -12.37 -14.73
N ALA A 315 -6.55 -12.56 -13.94
CA ALA A 315 -6.84 -13.86 -13.36
C ALA A 315 -7.32 -14.80 -14.48
N SER A 316 -6.50 -15.79 -14.82
CA SER A 316 -6.84 -16.83 -15.79
C SER A 316 -6.18 -18.15 -15.37
N ALA A 317 -6.96 -19.23 -15.44
CA ALA A 317 -6.51 -20.58 -15.11
C ALA A 317 -5.74 -21.24 -16.26
N THR A 318 -5.80 -20.69 -17.47
CA THR A 318 -5.27 -21.33 -18.69
C THR A 318 -4.22 -20.50 -19.43
N ARG A 319 -4.01 -19.24 -19.05
CA ARG A 319 -3.05 -18.36 -19.71
C ARG A 319 -2.53 -17.29 -18.75
N VAL A 320 -1.22 -17.06 -18.74
CA VAL A 320 -0.69 -15.80 -18.23
C VAL A 320 -0.97 -14.73 -19.26
N ALA A 321 -1.76 -13.72 -18.89
CA ALA A 321 -2.07 -12.59 -19.74
C ALA A 321 -2.05 -11.30 -18.92
N TYR A 322 -1.74 -10.21 -19.59
CA TYR A 322 -1.87 -8.86 -19.06
C TYR A 322 -3.01 -8.16 -19.77
N SER A 323 -3.71 -7.30 -19.03
CA SER A 323 -4.73 -6.42 -19.58
C SER A 323 -4.58 -5.04 -18.98
N ARG A 324 -5.08 -4.05 -19.71
CA ARG A 324 -5.25 -2.69 -19.23
C ARG A 324 -6.61 -2.55 -18.56
N PHE A 325 -6.62 -2.08 -17.32
CA PHE A 325 -7.82 -1.80 -16.54
C PHE A 325 -7.96 -0.29 -16.35
N ARG A 326 -9.10 0.27 -16.75
CA ARG A 326 -9.39 1.71 -16.66
C ARG A 326 -9.95 2.07 -15.30
N TYR A 327 -9.51 3.16 -14.69
CA TYR A 327 -10.17 3.74 -13.51
C TYR A 327 -11.38 4.59 -13.95
N ASP A 328 -12.49 3.93 -14.28
CA ASP A 328 -13.73 4.55 -14.79
C ASP A 328 -14.95 4.34 -13.86
N SER A 329 -14.70 3.79 -12.67
CA SER A 329 -15.72 3.59 -11.63
C SER A 329 -15.19 3.95 -10.25
N ASP A 330 -16.11 4.40 -9.38
CA ASP A 330 -15.78 4.77 -8.00
C ASP A 330 -15.37 3.52 -7.23
N ASN A 331 -14.44 3.67 -6.29
CA ASN A 331 -13.92 2.55 -5.49
C ASN A 331 -13.36 1.39 -6.34
N MET A 332 -12.83 1.67 -7.54
CA MET A 332 -12.11 0.67 -8.30
C MET A 332 -10.71 0.47 -7.69
N TYR A 333 -10.48 -0.73 -7.17
CA TYR A 333 -9.18 -1.16 -6.66
C TYR A 333 -8.71 -2.35 -7.45
N ILE A 334 -7.49 -2.27 -7.99
CA ILE A 334 -6.88 -3.37 -8.71
C ILE A 334 -6.04 -4.17 -7.74
N SER A 335 -6.31 -5.47 -7.69
CA SER A 335 -5.60 -6.42 -6.83
C SER A 335 -4.57 -7.20 -7.63
N SER A 336 -3.47 -7.58 -6.98
CA SER A 336 -2.56 -8.59 -7.52
C SER A 336 -3.30 -9.92 -7.69
N VAL A 337 -3.04 -10.63 -8.78
CA VAL A 337 -3.69 -11.93 -9.06
C VAL A 337 -3.26 -12.97 -8.03
N GLY A 338 -4.19 -13.32 -7.15
CA GLY A 338 -4.03 -14.23 -6.04
C GLY A 338 -2.86 -13.86 -5.11
N ALA A 339 -1.92 -14.79 -4.92
CA ALA A 339 -0.82 -14.71 -3.96
C ALA A 339 0.56 -14.62 -4.62
N GLU A 340 0.67 -13.90 -5.74
CA GLU A 340 1.94 -13.59 -6.40
C GLU A 340 2.89 -12.79 -5.49
N SER A 341 4.13 -13.26 -5.31
CA SER A 341 5.10 -12.69 -4.36
C SER A 341 5.58 -11.29 -4.72
N GLU A 342 5.71 -11.01 -6.01
CA GLU A 342 6.22 -9.73 -6.49
C GLU A 342 5.34 -9.17 -7.63
N PRO A 343 4.10 -8.76 -7.33
CA PRO A 343 3.21 -8.29 -8.38
C PRO A 343 3.73 -7.00 -9.00
N THR A 344 3.66 -6.94 -10.33
CA THR A 344 4.08 -5.79 -11.14
C THR A 344 2.85 -5.10 -11.70
N PHE A 345 2.79 -3.78 -11.57
CA PHE A 345 1.73 -2.92 -12.12
C PHE A 345 2.35 -1.82 -12.96
N ALA A 346 1.67 -1.39 -14.02
CA ALA A 346 2.08 -0.21 -14.79
C ALA A 346 0.95 0.82 -14.76
N PHE A 347 1.16 1.91 -14.04
CA PHE A 347 0.16 2.96 -13.86
C PHE A 347 0.31 4.01 -14.96
N GLU A 348 -0.77 4.30 -15.67
CA GLU A 348 -0.79 5.24 -16.78
C GLU A 348 -1.48 6.54 -16.40
N PHE A 349 -0.90 7.66 -16.82
CA PHE A 349 -1.40 9.01 -16.56
C PHE A 349 -1.58 9.75 -17.88
N ALA A 350 -2.66 10.53 -18.01
CA ALA A 350 -2.82 11.47 -19.10
C ALA A 350 -2.05 12.75 -18.76
N VAL A 351 -0.89 12.95 -19.38
CA VAL A 351 -0.04 14.13 -19.15
C VAL A 351 -0.32 15.16 -20.23
N PRO A 352 -0.64 16.42 -19.89
CA PRO A 352 -0.82 17.48 -20.88
C PRO A 352 0.43 17.68 -21.74
N ALA A 353 0.25 17.98 -23.02
CA ALA A 353 1.36 18.37 -23.88
C ALA A 353 2.06 19.61 -23.30
N GLY A 354 3.39 19.65 -23.39
CA GLY A 354 4.19 20.69 -22.76
C GLY A 354 4.41 20.50 -21.25
N PHE A 355 4.07 19.34 -20.68
CA PHE A 355 4.41 18.98 -19.31
C PHE A 355 5.32 17.74 -19.26
N LYS A 356 6.26 17.72 -18.32
CA LYS A 356 7.16 16.59 -18.05
C LYS A 356 6.95 16.02 -16.63
N PRO A 357 7.15 14.71 -16.41
CA PRO A 357 7.17 14.10 -15.08
C PRO A 357 8.31 14.64 -14.19
N VAL A 358 8.02 14.90 -12.91
CA VAL A 358 9.01 15.33 -11.91
C VAL A 358 9.10 14.34 -10.76
N ALA A 359 7.95 13.93 -10.21
CA ALA A 359 7.88 12.99 -9.11
C ALA A 359 6.72 12.01 -9.28
N PHE A 360 6.98 10.74 -8.99
CA PHE A 360 5.98 9.68 -8.99
C PHE A 360 5.80 9.16 -7.57
N PHE A 361 4.56 9.07 -7.12
CA PHE A 361 4.18 8.61 -5.80
C PHE A 361 3.34 7.34 -5.90
N VAL A 362 3.65 6.37 -5.06
CA VAL A 362 2.84 5.15 -4.91
C VAL A 362 2.77 4.77 -3.43
N LYS A 363 1.55 4.72 -2.89
CA LYS A 363 1.28 4.46 -1.46
C LYS A 363 2.23 5.24 -0.54
N GLY A 364 2.26 6.56 -0.71
CA GLY A 364 3.03 7.48 0.13
C GLY A 364 4.56 7.44 -0.06
N VAL A 365 5.10 6.63 -0.98
CA VAL A 365 6.54 6.63 -1.32
C VAL A 365 6.78 7.47 -2.57
N ARG A 366 7.71 8.41 -2.48
CA ARG A 366 8.12 9.30 -3.59
C ARG A 366 9.34 8.75 -4.34
N PHE A 367 9.25 8.78 -5.67
CA PHE A 367 10.33 8.53 -6.61
C PHE A 367 10.55 9.80 -7.46
N GLY A 368 11.76 10.37 -7.42
CA GLY A 368 12.13 11.46 -8.33
C GLY A 368 12.38 10.92 -9.73
N VAL A 369 11.83 11.56 -10.75
CA VAL A 369 11.90 11.11 -12.16
C VAL A 369 12.26 12.24 -13.14
N GLU A 370 12.52 13.46 -12.66
CA GLU A 370 12.78 14.66 -13.47
C GLU A 370 13.91 14.50 -14.49
N ASP A 371 14.99 13.80 -14.13
CA ASP A 371 16.17 13.59 -14.98
C ASP A 371 16.20 12.21 -15.64
N THR A 372 15.12 11.44 -15.52
CA THR A 372 15.07 10.07 -16.02
C THR A 372 14.40 10.05 -17.39
N ALA A 373 15.15 9.71 -18.46
CA ALA A 373 14.54 9.48 -19.77
C ALA A 373 13.58 8.27 -19.73
N PRO A 374 12.52 8.26 -20.58
CA PRO A 374 11.63 7.11 -20.64
C PRO A 374 12.39 5.89 -21.16
N GLY A 375 12.24 4.75 -20.48
CA GLY A 375 12.87 3.49 -20.88
C GLY A 375 12.28 2.90 -22.16
N LYS A 376 11.05 3.30 -22.52
CA LYS A 376 10.40 2.94 -23.79
C LYS A 376 9.48 4.04 -24.28
N LYS A 377 9.39 4.21 -25.60
CA LYS A 377 8.47 5.13 -26.26
C LYS A 377 7.61 4.34 -27.24
N TYR A 378 6.31 4.47 -27.10
CA TYR A 378 5.31 3.92 -28.00
C TYR A 378 4.79 5.02 -28.91
N ASP A 379 4.77 4.79 -30.21
CA ASP A 379 4.30 5.78 -31.19
C ASP A 379 2.77 5.92 -31.13
N SER A 380 2.07 4.87 -30.71
CA SER A 380 0.61 4.84 -30.64
C SER A 380 0.06 3.93 -29.55
N VAL A 381 -1.19 4.21 -29.16
CA VAL A 381 -2.02 3.35 -28.31
C VAL A 381 -2.05 1.92 -28.82
N SER A 382 -2.22 1.72 -30.13
CA SER A 382 -2.32 0.38 -30.71
C SER A 382 -1.03 -0.43 -30.62
N GLN A 383 0.14 0.22 -30.69
CA GLN A 383 1.42 -0.45 -30.47
C GLN A 383 1.57 -0.88 -29.01
N ARG A 384 1.23 0.00 -28.07
CA ARG A 384 1.23 -0.30 -26.63
C ARG A 384 0.27 -1.44 -26.30
N ASP A 385 -0.95 -1.40 -26.82
CA ASP A 385 -1.97 -2.44 -26.57
C ASP A 385 -1.53 -3.80 -27.12
N ARG A 386 -0.90 -3.83 -28.32
CA ARG A 386 -0.39 -5.06 -28.93
C ARG A 386 0.66 -5.73 -28.06
N GLU A 387 1.63 -4.98 -27.55
CA GLU A 387 2.67 -5.56 -26.70
C GLU A 387 2.15 -6.06 -25.35
N ILE A 388 1.10 -5.44 -24.79
CA ILE A 388 0.42 -5.96 -23.60
C ILE A 388 -0.18 -7.34 -23.88
N GLU A 389 -0.85 -7.50 -25.02
CA GLU A 389 -1.45 -8.79 -25.40
C GLU A 389 -0.43 -9.86 -25.77
N GLU A 390 0.67 -9.46 -26.40
CA GLU A 390 1.79 -10.33 -26.75
C GLU A 390 2.63 -10.70 -25.53
N GLY A 391 2.57 -9.88 -24.46
CA GLY A 391 3.37 -10.05 -23.24
C GLY A 391 4.81 -9.60 -23.34
N ASP A 392 5.12 -8.84 -24.38
CA ASP A 392 6.40 -8.18 -24.56
C ASP A 392 6.44 -6.81 -23.85
N PHE A 393 5.42 -6.54 -23.02
CA PHE A 393 5.35 -5.34 -22.23
C PHE A 393 6.51 -5.31 -21.21
N PRO A 394 7.28 -4.21 -21.14
CA PRO A 394 8.52 -4.17 -20.38
C PRO A 394 8.35 -4.57 -18.90
N HIS A 395 9.21 -5.50 -18.46
CA HIS A 395 9.18 -6.07 -17.11
C HIS A 395 7.88 -6.79 -16.72
N MET A 396 7.01 -7.08 -17.69
CA MET A 396 5.77 -7.86 -17.55
C MET A 396 5.76 -9.01 -18.55
N GLY A 397 6.81 -9.84 -18.51
CA GLY A 397 6.99 -10.97 -19.40
C GLY A 397 6.22 -12.22 -18.98
N GLY A 398 6.27 -13.24 -19.84
CA GLY A 398 5.75 -14.58 -19.52
C GLY A 398 4.31 -14.83 -20.01
N VAL A 399 3.83 -14.10 -21.00
CA VAL A 399 2.52 -14.37 -21.62
C VAL A 399 2.60 -15.62 -22.49
N GLY A 400 1.65 -16.51 -22.26
CA GLY A 400 1.55 -17.77 -22.99
C GLY A 400 0.47 -18.66 -22.39
N PRO A 401 -0.03 -19.64 -23.16
CA PRO A 401 -0.85 -20.68 -22.58
C PRO A 401 -0.11 -21.27 -21.38
N ILE A 402 -0.82 -21.51 -20.28
CA ILE A 402 -0.26 -22.33 -19.21
C ILE A 402 -0.06 -23.68 -19.86
N LEU A 403 1.20 -24.10 -19.97
CA LEU A 403 1.54 -25.35 -20.61
C LEU A 403 1.38 -26.47 -19.59
N ASP A 404 0.83 -27.58 -20.04
CA ASP A 404 0.85 -28.80 -19.29
C ASP A 404 2.26 -29.38 -19.29
N ALA A 405 2.30 -30.46 -18.56
CA ALA A 405 3.31 -31.48 -18.55
C ALA A 405 4.03 -31.83 -19.85
N GLU A 406 3.31 -31.90 -20.95
CA GLU A 406 3.78 -32.29 -22.25
C GLU A 406 4.08 -31.09 -23.15
N GLY A 407 4.09 -29.87 -22.59
CA GLY A 407 4.32 -28.63 -23.33
C GLY A 407 3.13 -28.22 -24.20
N LYS A 408 1.94 -28.76 -23.95
CA LYS A 408 0.70 -28.40 -24.65
C LYS A 408 -0.10 -27.40 -23.82
N PRO A 409 -0.89 -26.50 -24.43
CA PRO A 409 -1.78 -25.63 -23.67
C PRO A 409 -2.72 -26.45 -22.77
N ILE A 410 -2.71 -26.18 -21.46
CA ILE A 410 -3.69 -26.72 -20.52
C ILE A 410 -5.08 -26.30 -21.02
N GLN A 411 -5.86 -27.29 -21.43
CA GLN A 411 -7.30 -27.11 -21.57
C GLN A 411 -7.91 -27.17 -20.19
N ASP A 412 -8.90 -26.32 -19.93
CA ASP A 412 -9.68 -26.32 -18.68
C ASP A 412 -10.48 -27.62 -18.57
N THR A 413 -9.80 -28.70 -18.18
CA THR A 413 -10.41 -30.00 -17.91
C THR A 413 -10.49 -30.16 -16.40
N THR A 414 -11.56 -29.63 -15.82
CA THR A 414 -12.08 -30.08 -14.53
C THR A 414 -12.31 -31.57 -14.59
N SER A 415 -11.39 -32.37 -14.05
CA SER A 415 -11.59 -33.63 -13.31
C SER A 415 -10.35 -34.54 -13.41
N GLY A 416 -9.46 -34.43 -12.42
CA GLY A 416 -8.39 -35.39 -12.16
C GLY A 416 -8.56 -36.00 -10.77
N PRO A 417 -8.35 -37.32 -10.59
CA PRO A 417 -8.57 -37.98 -9.30
C PRO A 417 -7.53 -37.54 -8.27
N THR A 418 -8.00 -37.27 -7.06
CA THR A 418 -7.18 -36.89 -5.90
C THR A 418 -6.33 -38.09 -5.45
N ILE A 419 -5.02 -38.02 -5.67
CA ILE A 419 -4.07 -38.96 -5.05
C ILE A 419 -3.77 -38.46 -3.64
N SER A 420 -4.19 -39.25 -2.65
CA SER A 420 -3.84 -39.12 -1.24
C SER A 420 -2.48 -39.78 -0.96
N THR A 421 -1.72 -39.16 -0.04
CA THR A 421 -0.40 -39.53 0.55
C THR A 421 0.87 -38.81 0.07
N THR A 422 0.75 -37.71 -0.67
CA THR A 422 1.89 -36.84 -1.00
C THR A 422 2.21 -35.89 0.17
N PRO A 423 3.50 -35.56 0.44
CA PRO A 423 3.90 -34.62 1.51
C PRO A 423 3.52 -33.16 1.25
N VAL A 424 2.71 -32.92 0.21
CA VAL A 424 2.07 -31.64 -0.09
C VAL A 424 0.57 -31.86 -0.17
N THR A 425 -0.19 -31.04 0.55
CA THR A 425 -1.66 -31.15 0.61
C THR A 425 -2.30 -29.78 0.39
N VAL A 426 -3.37 -29.72 -0.41
CA VAL A 426 -4.16 -28.50 -0.59
C VAL A 426 -5.35 -28.54 0.36
N THR A 427 -5.29 -27.77 1.45
CA THR A 427 -6.39 -27.67 2.41
C THR A 427 -6.27 -26.43 3.26
N ALA A 428 -7.36 -25.68 3.37
CA ALA A 428 -7.48 -24.59 4.33
C ALA A 428 -7.70 -25.08 5.77
N SER A 429 -8.04 -26.34 6.01
CA SER A 429 -8.27 -26.87 7.36
C SER A 429 -6.99 -26.80 8.19
N ILE A 430 -7.05 -26.44 9.47
CA ILE A 430 -5.92 -26.46 10.40
C ILE A 430 -5.54 -27.91 10.77
N GLY A 431 -6.50 -28.83 10.73
CA GLY A 431 -6.35 -30.23 11.17
C GLY A 431 -6.53 -30.43 12.68
N PHE A 432 -6.98 -29.40 13.40
CA PHE A 432 -7.49 -29.45 14.77
C PHE A 432 -8.40 -28.23 15.00
N VAL A 433 -9.12 -28.22 16.13
CA VAL A 433 -10.07 -27.16 16.47
C VAL A 433 -9.48 -26.26 17.55
N ILE A 434 -9.57 -24.95 17.35
CA ILE A 434 -9.30 -23.93 18.37
C ILE A 434 -10.64 -23.35 18.81
N GLN A 435 -10.87 -23.27 20.12
CA GLN A 435 -12.07 -22.61 20.63
C GLN A 435 -11.92 -21.09 20.52
N LYS A 436 -12.89 -20.42 19.90
CA LYS A 436 -12.97 -18.96 19.83
C LYS A 436 -13.00 -18.35 21.24
N GLY A 437 -12.23 -17.29 21.46
CA GLY A 437 -11.94 -16.69 22.75
C GLY A 437 -10.72 -17.28 23.47
N THR A 438 -10.10 -18.35 22.94
CA THR A 438 -8.91 -19.00 23.53
C THR A 438 -7.67 -18.96 22.63
N GLU A 439 -7.79 -18.42 21.42
CA GLU A 439 -6.77 -18.35 20.38
C GLU A 439 -5.53 -17.49 20.74
N GLY A 440 -5.60 -16.73 21.83
CA GLY A 440 -4.55 -15.83 22.29
C GLY A 440 -4.60 -14.47 21.59
N PRO A 441 -4.03 -13.41 22.21
CA PRO A 441 -4.21 -12.02 21.76
C PRO A 441 -3.47 -11.68 20.45
N ARG A 442 -2.65 -12.60 19.94
CA ARG A 442 -1.80 -12.40 18.77
C ARG A 442 -2.31 -13.14 17.52
N LEU A 443 -3.50 -13.73 17.60
CA LEU A 443 -4.19 -14.35 16.47
C LEU A 443 -5.43 -13.51 16.11
N THR A 444 -5.54 -13.12 14.84
CA THR A 444 -6.72 -12.45 14.29
C THR A 444 -7.57 -13.51 13.60
N VAL A 445 -8.83 -13.61 14.03
CA VAL A 445 -9.80 -14.55 13.47
C VAL A 445 -10.98 -13.78 12.88
N VAL A 446 -11.49 -14.27 11.75
CA VAL A 446 -12.62 -13.69 11.02
C VAL A 446 -13.64 -14.77 10.73
N ASP A 447 -14.91 -14.39 10.62
CA ASP A 447 -15.93 -15.24 10.02
C ASP A 447 -15.88 -15.04 8.51
N ASP A 448 -15.61 -16.10 7.75
CA ASP A 448 -15.53 -16.05 6.29
C ASP A 448 -16.82 -16.54 5.60
N GLY A 449 -17.90 -16.71 6.37
CA GLY A 449 -19.20 -17.20 5.90
C GLY A 449 -19.39 -18.72 6.02
N LYS A 450 -18.33 -19.51 6.23
CA LYS A 450 -18.47 -20.95 6.57
C LYS A 450 -18.14 -21.27 8.05
N GLY A 451 -18.00 -20.23 8.90
CA GLY A 451 -17.48 -20.29 10.28
C GLY A 451 -16.16 -19.53 10.50
N TRP A 452 -15.56 -19.66 11.69
CA TRP A 452 -14.35 -18.91 12.04
C TRP A 452 -13.08 -19.46 11.40
N ALA A 453 -12.24 -18.55 10.92
CA ALA A 453 -10.99 -18.83 10.24
C ALA A 453 -9.86 -17.92 10.74
N ILE A 454 -8.64 -18.42 10.75
CA ILE A 454 -7.44 -17.64 11.08
C ILE A 454 -7.08 -16.74 9.89
N GLN A 455 -7.10 -15.42 10.09
CA GLN A 455 -6.74 -14.46 9.04
C GLN A 455 -5.25 -14.09 9.08
N ASP A 456 -4.73 -13.77 10.27
CA ASP A 456 -3.35 -13.30 10.46
C ASP A 456 -2.91 -13.51 11.91
N GLY A 457 -1.65 -13.86 12.16
CA GLY A 457 -1.06 -13.83 13.50
C GLY A 457 -0.18 -15.02 13.86
N THR A 458 0.12 -15.13 15.15
CA THR A 458 0.94 -16.23 15.71
C THR A 458 0.45 -16.59 17.09
N THR A 459 0.34 -17.89 17.39
CA THR A 459 -0.08 -18.36 18.72
C THR A 459 0.59 -19.69 19.09
N SER A 460 0.65 -19.97 20.39
CA SER A 460 1.16 -21.22 20.97
C SER A 460 0.09 -21.78 21.89
N ILE A 461 -0.32 -23.03 21.65
CA ILE A 461 -1.43 -23.68 22.31
C ILE A 461 -0.88 -24.93 23.00
N SER A 462 -1.04 -25.02 24.33
CA SER A 462 -0.71 -26.24 25.06
C SER A 462 -1.60 -27.40 24.62
N ARG A 463 -1.00 -28.57 24.39
CA ARG A 463 -1.72 -29.77 23.89
C ARG A 463 -2.79 -30.26 24.88
N SER A 464 -2.61 -30.00 26.18
CA SER A 464 -3.60 -30.29 27.23
C SER A 464 -4.91 -29.51 27.09
N ARG A 465 -4.89 -28.38 26.37
CA ARG A 465 -6.07 -27.53 26.12
C ARG A 465 -6.82 -27.90 24.83
N GLY A 466 -6.16 -28.61 23.90
CA GLY A 466 -6.72 -29.02 22.61
C GLY A 466 -7.43 -30.38 22.63
N GLY A 467 -7.60 -31.00 23.81
CA GLY A 467 -7.86 -32.44 23.94
C GLY A 467 -9.32 -32.89 24.03
N ASN A 468 -10.31 -32.02 24.20
CA ASN A 468 -11.72 -32.44 24.21
C ASN A 468 -12.61 -31.41 23.52
N THR A 469 -12.69 -31.51 22.19
CA THR A 469 -13.54 -30.67 21.34
C THR A 469 -14.89 -31.31 21.04
N SER A 470 -15.12 -32.53 21.57
CA SER A 470 -16.41 -33.22 21.50
C SER A 470 -17.42 -32.45 22.36
N GLY A 471 -18.27 -31.66 21.71
CA GLY A 471 -19.32 -30.85 22.36
C GLY A 471 -19.20 -29.33 22.18
N LEU A 472 -18.14 -28.80 21.57
CA LEU A 472 -18.07 -27.36 21.24
C LEU A 472 -19.09 -27.02 20.15
N ASP A 473 -19.86 -25.95 20.32
CA ASP A 473 -20.74 -25.44 19.27
C ASP A 473 -19.91 -25.05 18.03
N LYS A 474 -20.38 -25.39 16.82
CA LYS A 474 -19.74 -25.05 15.54
C LYS A 474 -19.45 -23.55 15.43
N ALA A 475 -20.32 -22.71 16.01
CA ALA A 475 -20.15 -21.26 16.02
C ALA A 475 -18.91 -20.78 16.82
N LEU A 476 -18.35 -21.62 17.68
CA LEU A 476 -17.17 -21.32 18.50
C LEU A 476 -15.91 -22.05 18.03
N ARG A 477 -15.96 -22.74 16.88
CA ARG A 477 -14.83 -23.51 16.37
C ARG A 477 -14.08 -22.72 15.30
N ILE A 478 -12.78 -22.59 15.49
CA ILE A 478 -11.83 -22.12 14.48
C ILE A 478 -11.11 -23.36 13.95
N GLU A 479 -11.41 -23.75 12.72
CA GLU A 479 -10.92 -25.02 12.14
C GLU A 479 -10.12 -24.84 10.85
N ARG A 480 -9.93 -23.61 10.38
CA ARG A 480 -9.31 -23.31 9.09
C ARG A 480 -8.59 -21.97 9.05
N PHE A 481 -7.80 -21.80 8.00
CA PHE A 481 -7.20 -20.53 7.61
C PHE A 481 -8.11 -19.80 6.62
N ALA A 482 -8.18 -18.47 6.74
CA ALA A 482 -8.90 -17.65 5.80
C ALA A 482 -8.10 -17.59 4.49
N VAL A 483 -8.75 -17.95 3.39
CA VAL A 483 -8.24 -17.90 2.02
C VAL A 483 -9.27 -17.25 1.12
N ASN A 484 -8.82 -16.50 0.12
CA ASN A 484 -9.71 -15.84 -0.84
C ASN A 484 -10.27 -16.86 -1.84
N SER A 485 -11.35 -16.51 -2.54
CA SER A 485 -11.99 -17.37 -3.54
C SER A 485 -11.06 -17.83 -4.66
N ASP A 486 -10.03 -17.04 -4.94
CA ASP A 486 -9.11 -17.24 -6.07
C ASP A 486 -7.78 -17.87 -5.63
N THR A 487 -7.69 -18.26 -4.36
CA THR A 487 -6.47 -18.81 -3.75
C THR A 487 -6.76 -20.08 -2.96
N ALA A 488 -5.78 -20.96 -2.89
CA ALA A 488 -5.79 -22.17 -2.09
C ALA A 488 -4.63 -22.16 -1.09
N LEU A 489 -4.84 -22.80 0.07
CA LEU A 489 -3.77 -23.03 1.03
C LEU A 489 -3.05 -24.34 0.70
N VAL A 490 -1.80 -24.24 0.27
CA VAL A 490 -0.91 -25.37 0.06
C VAL A 490 -0.06 -25.58 1.31
N LYS A 491 -0.08 -26.79 1.83
CA LYS A 491 0.70 -27.21 2.98
C LYS A 491 1.82 -28.12 2.54
N VAL A 492 3.05 -27.79 2.89
CA VAL A 492 4.23 -28.61 2.60
C VAL A 492 4.77 -29.16 3.91
N LEU A 493 4.84 -30.48 4.02
CA LEU A 493 5.33 -31.19 5.19
C LEU A 493 6.86 -31.25 5.15
N LEU A 494 7.50 -30.80 6.23
CA LEU A 494 8.96 -30.78 6.41
C LEU A 494 9.45 -31.78 7.46
N THR A 495 8.54 -32.52 8.10
CA THR A 495 8.86 -33.50 9.16
C THR A 495 9.82 -34.58 8.65
N PRO A 496 11.09 -34.65 9.10
CA PRO A 496 12.11 -35.51 8.49
C PRO A 496 11.78 -37.01 8.50
N THR A 497 11.05 -37.49 9.51
CA THR A 497 10.64 -38.89 9.64
C THR A 497 9.57 -39.30 8.62
N GLN A 498 8.91 -38.34 7.99
CA GLN A 498 7.84 -38.54 7.01
C GLN A 498 8.29 -38.19 5.59
N ARG A 499 9.60 -38.00 5.38
CA ARG A 499 10.20 -37.56 4.11
C ARG A 499 11.31 -38.52 3.68
N PRO A 500 11.58 -38.68 2.37
CA PRO A 500 12.72 -39.45 1.88
C PRO A 500 14.05 -38.90 2.38
N GLU A 501 15.07 -39.76 2.45
CA GLU A 501 16.40 -39.39 2.94
C GLU A 501 17.05 -38.26 2.13
N GLU A 502 16.87 -38.27 0.81
CA GLU A 502 17.38 -37.25 -0.10
C GLU A 502 16.82 -35.86 0.25
N PHE A 503 15.51 -35.76 0.49
CA PHE A 503 14.87 -34.51 0.91
C PHE A 503 15.48 -33.98 2.21
N VAL A 504 15.73 -34.86 3.18
CA VAL A 504 16.28 -34.44 4.47
C VAL A 504 17.72 -33.94 4.32
N ARG A 505 18.54 -34.65 3.54
CA ARG A 505 19.91 -34.23 3.24
C ARG A 505 19.92 -32.86 2.55
N ASP A 506 19.07 -32.69 1.53
CA ASP A 506 19.01 -31.45 0.77
C ASP A 506 18.50 -30.30 1.67
N LEU A 507 17.52 -30.56 2.54
CA LEU A 507 17.04 -29.60 3.54
C LEU A 507 18.14 -29.18 4.53
N GLU A 508 19.02 -30.09 4.94
CA GLU A 508 20.17 -29.80 5.83
C GLU A 508 21.25 -28.97 5.12
N THR A 509 21.37 -29.09 3.80
CA THR A 509 22.31 -28.28 2.99
C THR A 509 21.76 -26.93 2.55
N ALA A 510 20.45 -26.73 2.64
CA ALA A 510 19.82 -25.47 2.24
C ALA A 510 20.32 -24.30 3.09
N ASP A 511 20.54 -23.15 2.46
CA ASP A 511 20.96 -21.93 3.16
C ASP A 511 19.90 -21.54 4.20
N PRO A 512 20.23 -21.52 5.51
CA PRO A 512 19.29 -21.14 6.56
C PRO A 512 18.76 -19.70 6.44
N ASN A 513 19.48 -18.83 5.71
CA ASN A 513 19.06 -17.45 5.47
C ASN A 513 18.13 -17.31 4.26
N ALA A 514 17.99 -18.36 3.45
CA ALA A 514 17.21 -18.31 2.23
C ALA A 514 15.70 -18.52 2.47
N LEU A 515 14.92 -18.05 1.50
CA LEU A 515 13.45 -18.07 1.50
C LEU A 515 12.91 -19.43 1.04
N PRO A 516 11.93 -20.03 1.74
CA PRO A 516 11.16 -21.15 1.22
C PRO A 516 10.13 -20.67 0.19
N VAL A 517 10.17 -21.25 -1.01
CA VAL A 517 9.38 -20.80 -2.18
C VAL A 517 8.81 -22.00 -2.93
N LEU A 518 7.53 -21.92 -3.29
CA LEU A 518 6.92 -22.74 -4.34
C LEU A 518 6.98 -22.00 -5.67
N GLU A 519 7.18 -22.73 -6.77
CA GLU A 519 7.20 -22.17 -8.12
C GLU A 519 6.22 -22.94 -9.01
N ASP A 520 5.38 -22.20 -9.75
CA ASP A 520 4.48 -22.76 -10.75
C ASP A 520 5.17 -22.92 -12.11
N ILE A 521 4.48 -23.59 -13.04
CA ILE A 521 4.95 -23.81 -14.40
C ILE A 521 5.20 -22.51 -15.19
N ASN A 522 4.63 -21.39 -14.75
CA ASN A 522 4.81 -20.07 -15.36
C ASN A 522 5.97 -19.27 -14.72
N GLY A 523 6.71 -19.88 -13.80
CA GLY A 523 7.80 -19.21 -13.07
C GLY A 523 7.31 -18.26 -11.97
N VAL A 524 6.01 -18.25 -11.64
CA VAL A 524 5.47 -17.48 -10.52
C VAL A 524 5.93 -18.12 -9.22
N THR A 525 6.43 -17.29 -8.32
CA THR A 525 6.92 -17.74 -7.03
C THR A 525 5.93 -17.37 -5.91
N TYR A 526 5.73 -18.32 -4.98
CA TYR A 526 4.90 -18.18 -3.80
C TYR A 526 5.74 -18.38 -2.55
N GLN A 527 5.90 -17.33 -1.74
CA GLN A 527 6.61 -17.40 -0.47
C GLN A 527 5.74 -18.05 0.62
N ALA A 528 6.37 -18.79 1.54
CA ALA A 528 5.67 -19.35 2.68
C ALA A 528 5.12 -18.23 3.58
N VAL A 529 3.81 -18.21 3.80
CA VAL A 529 3.13 -17.20 4.64
C VAL A 529 3.15 -17.57 6.13
N GLY A 530 3.50 -18.82 6.46
CA GLY A 530 3.38 -19.32 7.81
C GLY A 530 3.84 -20.76 7.98
N TRP A 531 3.64 -21.29 9.18
CA TRP A 531 3.97 -22.66 9.55
C TRP A 531 3.07 -23.16 10.69
N ILE A 532 2.93 -24.48 10.79
CA ILE A 532 2.36 -25.19 11.93
C ILE A 532 3.47 -26.08 12.47
N TYR A 533 3.82 -25.89 13.74
CA TYR A 533 4.79 -26.71 14.45
C TYR A 533 4.08 -27.41 15.60
N ARG A 534 4.31 -28.71 15.74
CA ARG A 534 3.74 -29.51 16.83
C ARG A 534 4.85 -30.27 17.52
N ASP A 535 4.78 -30.32 18.84
CA ASP A 535 5.59 -31.22 19.66
C ASP A 535 4.71 -31.95 20.69
N SER A 536 5.35 -32.74 21.56
CA SER A 536 4.67 -33.46 22.63
C SER A 536 3.90 -32.55 23.61
N SER A 537 4.29 -31.29 23.75
CA SER A 537 3.75 -30.35 24.76
C SER A 537 2.83 -29.27 24.18
N LYS A 538 3.07 -28.81 22.95
CA LYS A 538 2.41 -27.64 22.37
C LYS A 538 2.24 -27.73 20.85
N THR A 539 1.30 -26.94 20.36
CA THR A 539 1.13 -26.62 18.94
C THR A 539 1.33 -25.13 18.75
N GLU A 540 2.28 -24.76 17.90
CA GLU A 540 2.54 -23.38 17.52
C GLU A 540 2.08 -23.16 16.07
N ILE A 541 1.42 -22.03 15.84
CA ILE A 541 0.95 -21.62 14.52
C ILE A 541 1.46 -20.22 14.25
N ARG A 542 2.04 -20.02 13.07
CA ARG A 542 2.23 -18.71 12.44
C ARG A 542 1.46 -18.72 11.13
N TYR A 543 0.62 -17.73 10.89
CA TYR A 543 -0.03 -17.52 9.59
C TYR A 543 -0.13 -16.03 9.32
N THR A 544 0.74 -15.51 8.44
CA THR A 544 0.87 -14.06 8.24
C THR A 544 1.13 -13.71 6.78
N GLN A 545 0.06 -13.47 6.02
CA GLN A 545 0.16 -13.29 4.56
C GLN A 545 0.86 -11.99 4.15
N ALA A 546 0.71 -10.93 4.95
CA ALA A 546 1.36 -9.63 4.74
C ALA A 546 2.85 -9.59 5.11
N ASN A 547 3.34 -10.61 5.83
CA ASN A 547 4.73 -10.72 6.26
C ASN A 547 5.18 -12.19 6.16
N PRO A 548 5.38 -12.68 4.93
CA PRO A 548 5.83 -14.04 4.69
C PRO A 548 7.18 -14.30 5.36
N ILE A 549 7.55 -15.57 5.43
CA ILE A 549 8.79 -16.03 6.03
C ILE A 549 9.95 -15.50 5.20
N LYS A 550 10.83 -14.69 5.83
CA LYS A 550 11.95 -14.04 5.12
C LYS A 550 13.22 -14.88 5.09
N SER A 551 13.31 -15.88 5.96
CA SER A 551 14.42 -16.83 6.01
C SER A 551 13.98 -18.12 6.70
N PHE A 552 14.66 -19.22 6.38
CA PHE A 552 14.44 -20.49 7.05
C PHE A 552 14.73 -20.44 8.56
N ASN A 553 15.61 -19.54 9.00
CA ASN A 553 15.87 -19.27 10.42
C ASN A 553 14.66 -18.73 11.20
N GLU A 554 13.63 -18.19 10.55
CA GLU A 554 12.38 -17.78 11.20
C GLU A 554 11.42 -18.96 11.49
N ILE A 555 11.81 -20.17 11.10
CA ILE A 555 11.00 -21.39 11.22
C ILE A 555 11.56 -22.28 12.35
N PRO A 556 10.70 -22.91 13.18
CA PRO A 556 11.14 -23.91 14.14
C PRO A 556 11.91 -25.04 13.46
N ARG A 557 13.03 -25.46 14.06
CA ARG A 557 13.84 -26.54 13.51
C ARG A 557 13.27 -27.92 13.87
N VAL A 558 13.17 -28.77 12.87
CA VAL A 558 12.88 -30.20 13.01
C VAL A 558 14.08 -31.00 12.51
N THR A 559 14.44 -32.04 13.26
CA THR A 559 15.60 -32.91 12.94
C THR A 559 15.18 -34.37 13.08
N ARG A 560 15.95 -35.30 12.50
CA ARG A 560 15.71 -36.74 12.67
C ARG A 560 15.76 -37.18 14.15
N ASN A 561 16.54 -36.47 14.97
CA ASN A 561 16.71 -36.78 16.40
C ASN A 561 15.51 -36.35 17.26
N THR A 562 14.51 -35.70 16.68
CA THR A 562 13.31 -35.22 17.38
C THR A 562 12.05 -35.75 16.67
N PRO A 563 11.77 -37.06 16.77
CA PRO A 563 10.69 -37.70 16.01
C PRO A 563 9.28 -37.27 16.46
N ASP A 564 9.16 -36.69 17.67
CA ASP A 564 7.90 -36.16 18.21
C ASP A 564 7.54 -34.76 17.68
N LYS A 565 8.43 -34.15 16.88
CA LYS A 565 8.25 -32.83 16.31
C LYS A 565 7.78 -32.90 14.87
N GLU A 566 6.69 -32.21 14.57
CA GLU A 566 6.15 -32.06 13.22
C GLU A 566 6.23 -30.60 12.78
N LEU A 567 6.55 -30.38 11.50
CA LEU A 567 6.57 -29.05 10.89
C LEU A 567 5.89 -29.08 9.53
N THR A 568 4.94 -28.17 9.34
CA THR A 568 4.27 -27.93 8.06
C THR A 568 4.41 -26.46 7.69
N LEU A 569 4.93 -26.17 6.51
CA LEU A 569 4.91 -24.83 5.93
C LEU A 569 3.58 -24.55 5.24
N LEU A 570 3.13 -23.31 5.32
CA LEU A 570 1.88 -22.82 4.75
C LEU A 570 2.19 -21.86 3.61
N PHE A 571 1.63 -22.11 2.43
CA PHE A 571 1.71 -21.26 1.26
C PHE A 571 0.29 -20.92 0.81
N VAL A 572 0.07 -19.67 0.45
CA VAL A 572 -1.15 -19.27 -0.28
C VAL A 572 -0.77 -19.22 -1.75
N VAL A 573 -1.48 -19.97 -2.57
CA VAL A 573 -1.20 -20.17 -3.99
C VAL A 573 -2.48 -19.89 -4.77
N ASN A 574 -2.38 -19.48 -6.03
CA ASN A 574 -3.56 -19.23 -6.86
C ASN A 574 -4.32 -20.55 -7.10
N ASN A 575 -5.65 -20.52 -7.13
CA ASN A 575 -6.41 -21.72 -7.48
C ASN A 575 -6.24 -22.06 -8.98
N GLY A 576 -6.17 -23.34 -9.31
CA GLY A 576 -6.04 -23.85 -10.67
C GLY A 576 -4.62 -23.79 -11.25
N VAL A 577 -3.58 -23.52 -10.45
CA VAL A 577 -2.19 -23.49 -10.94
C VAL A 577 -1.46 -24.81 -10.72
N ASP A 578 -0.48 -25.06 -11.56
CA ASP A 578 0.36 -26.25 -11.55
C ASP A 578 1.74 -25.95 -10.97
N LEU A 579 2.03 -26.54 -9.81
CA LEU A 579 3.31 -26.38 -9.13
C LEU A 579 4.35 -27.37 -9.67
N ILE A 580 5.56 -26.88 -9.93
CA ILE A 580 6.65 -27.67 -10.51
C ILE A 580 7.82 -27.90 -9.54
N LYS A 581 8.01 -27.03 -8.54
CA LYS A 581 9.04 -27.27 -7.52
C LYS A 581 8.79 -26.52 -6.21
N PHE A 582 9.35 -27.07 -5.15
CA PHE A 582 9.57 -26.43 -3.86
C PHE A 582 11.07 -26.29 -3.62
N ARG A 583 11.53 -25.10 -3.26
CA ARG A 583 12.95 -24.82 -3.01
C ARG A 583 13.17 -23.92 -1.81
N ILE A 584 14.37 -23.99 -1.24
CA ILE A 584 14.88 -23.06 -0.23
C ILE A 584 16.19 -22.50 -0.76
N GLY A 585 16.18 -21.21 -1.13
CA GLY A 585 17.30 -20.62 -1.87
C GLY A 585 17.50 -21.32 -3.21
N ASP A 586 18.73 -21.80 -3.44
CA ASP A 586 19.12 -22.52 -4.66
C ASP A 586 18.89 -24.03 -4.57
N VAL A 587 18.55 -24.55 -3.37
CA VAL A 587 18.34 -25.98 -3.16
C VAL A 587 16.88 -26.34 -3.42
N VAL A 588 16.65 -27.21 -4.41
CA VAL A 588 15.34 -27.75 -4.75
C VAL A 588 15.07 -28.98 -3.88
N LEU A 589 14.02 -28.93 -3.07
CA LEU A 589 13.67 -29.99 -2.12
C LEU A 589 12.63 -30.95 -2.68
N ASP A 590 11.62 -30.42 -3.36
CA ASP A 590 10.68 -31.22 -4.14
C ASP A 590 10.68 -30.75 -5.57
N ARG A 591 10.67 -31.72 -6.49
CA ARG A 591 10.47 -31.49 -7.91
C ARG A 591 9.25 -32.28 -8.36
N TRP A 592 8.25 -31.58 -8.84
CA TRP A 592 7.16 -32.16 -9.59
C TRP A 592 7.53 -31.99 -11.05
N PRO A 593 7.82 -33.09 -11.78
CA PRO A 593 8.14 -32.99 -13.20
C PRO A 593 7.08 -32.13 -13.86
N SER A 594 7.46 -31.25 -14.80
CA SER A 594 6.46 -30.54 -15.59
C SER A 594 5.43 -31.55 -16.08
N ALA A 595 5.90 -32.71 -16.59
CA ALA A 595 5.15 -33.89 -17.03
C ALA A 595 4.04 -34.41 -16.06
N ARG A 596 4.10 -34.08 -14.78
CA ARG A 596 3.12 -34.42 -13.74
C ARG A 596 3.19 -33.35 -12.64
N PRO A 597 2.66 -32.15 -12.90
CA PRO A 597 2.76 -31.06 -11.94
C PRO A 597 1.83 -31.34 -10.77
N PHE A 598 2.07 -30.68 -9.65
CA PHE A 598 1.15 -30.72 -8.53
C PHE A 598 0.05 -29.67 -8.76
N HIS A 599 -1.11 -30.15 -9.23
CA HIS A 599 -2.27 -29.30 -9.51
C HIS A 599 -2.89 -28.79 -8.21
N VAL A 600 -3.04 -27.47 -8.10
CA VAL A 600 -3.64 -26.81 -6.94
C VAL A 600 -5.10 -26.54 -7.23
N ASP A 601 -5.98 -27.38 -6.72
CA ASP A 601 -7.42 -27.10 -6.70
C ASP A 601 -7.98 -27.30 -5.30
N MET A 602 -8.86 -26.40 -4.88
CA MET A 602 -9.57 -26.52 -3.61
C MET A 602 -10.64 -27.60 -3.77
N PRO A 603 -10.62 -28.67 -2.96
CA PRO A 603 -11.49 -29.84 -3.16
C PRO A 603 -13.01 -29.60 -2.99
N PHE A 604 -13.50 -28.36 -2.92
CA PHE A 604 -14.92 -28.07 -2.67
C PHE A 604 -15.40 -26.78 -3.35
N ARG A 605 -15.86 -26.90 -4.61
CA ARG A 605 -16.99 -26.14 -5.15
C ARG A 605 -18.19 -27.08 -5.30
N ARG A 606 -18.99 -27.23 -4.25
CA ARG A 606 -20.40 -27.65 -4.32
C ARG A 606 -21.22 -26.68 -3.51
#